data_AF-A0A8J4JZK1-F1
#
_entry.id   AF-A0A8J4JZK1-F1
#
_cell.length_a   1.000
_cell.length_b   1.000
_cell.length_c   1.000
_cell.angle_alpha   90.00
_cell.angle_beta   90.00
_cell.angle_gamma   90.00
#
_symmetry.space_group_name_H-M   'P 1'
#
loop_
_entity.id
_entity.type
_entity.pdbx_description
1 polymer ?
#
loop_
_entity_poly.entity_id
_entity_poly.type
_entity_poly.pdbx_seq_one_letter_code
_entity_poly.pdbx_strand_id
1 'polypeptide(L)'
;WVGFQGKCYYFSETENNWTTSQESCEALGASLAVISTVDELVFIKRYKGKANHWFGLRKEKDGSWWWTNSTAFNNWFEVRGGGQCAYLNQERISSSLCHTKKNWLCSRPDNYVLWQQKAHPL
;
A
#
# COMPACT_ATOMS: atom_id res chain seq x y z
N TRP A 1 -13.39 3.74 3.73
CA TRP A 1 -12.72 2.43 3.80
C TRP A 1 -13.48 1.44 2.93
N VAL A 2 -12.79 0.53 2.24
CA VAL A 2 -13.37 -0.57 1.46
C VAL A 2 -12.77 -1.88 1.98
N GLY A 3 -13.59 -2.87 2.30
CA GLY A 3 -13.11 -4.14 2.87
C GLY A 3 -12.77 -5.17 1.79
N PHE A 4 -11.63 -5.86 1.94
CA PHE A 4 -11.25 -7.00 1.10
C PHE A 4 -10.27 -7.92 1.85
N GLN A 5 -10.55 -9.23 1.87
CA GLN A 5 -9.71 -10.28 2.47
C GLN A 5 -9.16 -9.94 3.88
N GLY A 6 -10.02 -9.45 4.78
CA GLY A 6 -9.63 -9.15 6.16
C GLY A 6 -8.79 -7.89 6.35
N LYS A 7 -8.73 -7.02 5.33
CA LYS A 7 -8.15 -5.68 5.41
C LYS A 7 -9.17 -4.63 4.97
N CYS A 8 -9.06 -3.44 5.53
CA CYS A 8 -9.77 -2.24 5.12
C CYS A 8 -8.80 -1.31 4.38
N TYR A 9 -9.22 -0.79 3.23
CA TYR A 9 -8.42 0.11 2.38
C TYR A 9 -9.03 1.51 2.31
N TYR A 10 -8.19 2.54 2.35
CA TYR A 10 -8.60 3.93 2.14
C TYR A 10 -7.79 4.51 0.97
N PHE A 11 -8.50 5.05 -0.01
CA PHE A 11 -7.94 5.71 -1.19
C PHE A 11 -8.09 7.21 -0.97
N SER A 12 -6.98 7.96 -0.97
CA SER A 12 -7.04 9.40 -0.74
C SER A 12 -7.66 10.14 -1.93
N GLU A 13 -8.30 11.27 -1.66
CA GLU A 13 -8.81 12.17 -2.69
C GLU A 13 -7.80 13.28 -3.04
N THR A 14 -6.87 13.56 -2.13
CA THR A 14 -5.80 14.55 -2.29
C THR A 14 -4.45 13.88 -2.54
N GLU A 15 -3.48 14.68 -2.99
CA GLU A 15 -2.13 14.22 -3.24
C GLU A 15 -1.15 14.71 -2.18
N ASN A 16 -0.18 13.86 -1.83
CA ASN A 16 0.93 14.23 -0.97
C ASN A 16 2.22 13.47 -1.33
N ASN A 17 3.33 13.84 -0.69
CA ASN A 17 4.56 13.05 -0.75
C ASN A 17 4.40 11.72 0.03
N TRP A 18 5.29 10.75 -0.21
CA TRP A 18 5.18 9.42 0.39
C TRP A 18 5.21 9.45 1.93
N THR A 19 6.09 10.25 2.52
CA THR A 19 6.25 10.34 3.99
C THR A 19 5.00 10.90 4.64
N THR A 20 4.49 12.04 4.16
CA THR A 20 3.27 12.63 4.70
C THR A 20 2.03 11.78 4.43
N SER A 21 2.04 11.00 3.34
CA SER A 21 1.00 10.00 3.08
C SER A 21 1.02 8.87 4.12
N GLN A 22 2.20 8.40 4.52
CA GLN A 22 2.35 7.44 5.63
C GLN A 22 1.84 8.02 6.95
N GLU A 23 2.25 9.23 7.31
CA GLU A 23 1.77 9.94 8.50
C GLU A 23 0.24 10.09 8.49
N SER A 24 -0.35 10.38 7.32
CA SER A 24 -1.80 10.47 7.15
C SER A 24 -2.51 9.14 7.39
N CYS A 25 -1.90 8.02 6.99
CA CYS A 25 -2.43 6.70 7.30
C CYS A 25 -2.30 6.36 8.80
N GLU A 26 -1.17 6.70 9.42
CA GLU A 26 -0.92 6.48 10.85
C GLU A 26 -1.91 7.23 11.73
N ALA A 27 -2.25 8.48 11.37
CA ALA A 27 -3.30 9.26 12.03
C ALA A 27 -4.69 8.58 12.00
N LEU A 28 -4.91 7.63 11.09
CA LEU A 28 -6.15 6.85 10.97
C LEU A 28 -6.03 5.43 11.57
N GLY A 29 -4.96 5.16 12.33
CA GLY A 29 -4.67 3.83 12.88
C GLY A 29 -4.35 2.81 11.79
N ALA A 30 -3.66 3.23 10.74
CA ALA A 30 -3.31 2.43 9.57
C ALA A 30 -1.87 2.68 9.13
N SER A 31 -1.49 2.14 7.98
CA SER A 31 -0.23 2.44 7.29
C SER A 31 -0.49 2.56 5.80
N LEU A 32 0.45 3.11 5.03
CA LEU A 32 0.45 2.90 3.59
C LEU A 32 0.41 1.41 3.30
N ALA A 33 -0.40 1.04 2.32
CA ALA A 33 -0.84 -0.33 2.19
C ALA A 33 0.28 -1.32 1.90
N VAL A 34 0.33 -2.39 2.69
CA VAL A 34 1.18 -3.57 2.46
C VAL A 34 0.37 -4.57 1.65
N ILE A 35 0.81 -4.83 0.42
CA ILE A 35 0.12 -5.72 -0.53
C ILE A 35 0.73 -7.11 -0.42
N SER A 36 -0.05 -8.06 0.10
CA SER A 36 0.41 -9.39 0.47
C SER A 36 0.11 -10.45 -0.58
N THR A 37 -0.90 -10.25 -1.44
CA THR A 37 -1.35 -11.24 -2.42
C THR A 37 -1.60 -10.63 -3.80
N VAL A 38 -1.61 -11.49 -4.82
CA VAL A 38 -2.00 -11.11 -6.20
C VAL A 38 -3.44 -10.60 -6.23
N ASP A 39 -4.35 -11.27 -5.51
CA ASP A 39 -5.77 -10.88 -5.44
C ASP A 39 -5.94 -9.49 -4.83
N GLU A 40 -5.19 -9.17 -3.78
CA GLU A 40 -5.17 -7.84 -3.16
C GLU A 40 -4.70 -6.78 -4.18
N LEU A 41 -3.64 -7.06 -4.94
CA LEU A 41 -3.16 -6.16 -5.98
C LEU A 41 -4.19 -5.95 -7.09
N VAL A 42 -4.87 -7.00 -7.54
CA VAL A 42 -5.92 -6.93 -8.56
C VAL A 42 -7.11 -6.11 -8.06
N PHE A 43 -7.56 -6.37 -6.83
CA PHE A 43 -8.61 -5.60 -6.17
C PHE A 43 -8.23 -4.11 -6.12
N ILE A 44 -7.05 -3.77 -5.60
CA ILE A 44 -6.59 -2.38 -5.49
C ILE A 44 -6.56 -1.70 -6.87
N LYS A 45 -5.99 -2.36 -7.89
CA LYS A 45 -5.91 -1.80 -9.25
C LYS A 45 -7.29 -1.49 -9.84
N ARG A 46 -8.30 -2.31 -9.55
CA ARG A 46 -9.68 -2.10 -10.00
C ARG A 46 -10.35 -0.91 -9.31
N TYR A 47 -10.06 -0.68 -8.03
CA TYR A 47 -10.74 0.36 -7.23
C TYR A 47 -10.03 1.73 -7.22
N LYS A 48 -8.71 1.79 -7.40
CA LYS A 48 -7.94 3.05 -7.30
C LYS A 48 -8.27 4.09 -8.39
N GLY A 49 -9.02 3.72 -9.42
CA GLY A 49 -9.31 4.60 -10.56
C GLY A 49 -8.07 5.02 -11.36
N LYS A 50 -8.15 6.21 -11.97
CA LYS A 50 -7.13 6.72 -12.91
C LYS A 50 -5.90 7.31 -12.24
N ALA A 51 -6.02 7.77 -11.00
CA ALA A 51 -4.94 8.41 -10.26
C ALA A 51 -3.81 7.44 -9.90
N ASN A 52 -2.62 8.02 -9.73
CA ASN A 52 -1.45 7.31 -9.23
C ASN A 52 -1.50 7.27 -7.70
N HIS A 53 -1.21 6.12 -7.11
CA HIS A 53 -1.31 5.95 -5.65
C HIS A 53 -0.01 5.44 -5.03
N TRP A 54 0.52 6.15 -4.05
CA TRP A 54 1.51 5.62 -3.13
C TRP A 54 0.94 4.40 -2.39
N PHE A 55 1.81 3.42 -2.15
CA PHE A 55 1.56 2.31 -1.26
C PHE A 55 2.82 2.03 -0.43
N GLY A 56 2.73 1.10 0.51
CA GLY A 56 3.68 0.94 1.61
C GLY A 56 5.01 0.29 1.23
N LEU A 57 5.50 0.48 0.01
CA LEU A 57 6.76 -0.10 -0.47
C LEU A 57 7.79 0.99 -0.79
N ARG A 58 8.94 0.92 -0.12
CA ARG A 58 10.04 1.89 -0.24
C ARG A 58 11.38 1.18 -0.32
N LYS A 59 12.31 1.75 -1.08
CA LYS A 59 13.69 1.31 -1.21
C LYS A 59 14.54 1.96 -0.12
N GLU A 60 15.34 1.15 0.57
CA GLU A 60 16.32 1.61 1.55
C GLU A 60 17.65 2.01 0.89
N LYS A 61 18.59 2.56 1.68
CA LYS A 61 19.87 3.08 1.17
C LYS A 61 20.74 2.03 0.46
N ASP A 62 20.61 0.77 0.85
CA ASP A 62 21.31 -0.38 0.26
C ASP A 62 20.65 -0.87 -1.04
N GLY A 63 19.55 -0.25 -1.46
CA GLY A 63 18.82 -0.59 -2.67
C GLY A 63 17.75 -1.68 -2.49
N SER A 64 17.62 -2.25 -1.29
CA SER A 64 16.61 -3.27 -0.97
C SER A 64 15.22 -2.64 -0.78
N TRP A 65 14.17 -3.36 -1.17
CA TRP A 65 12.78 -2.92 -1.03
C TRP A 65 12.17 -3.45 0.28
N TRP A 66 11.51 -2.57 1.02
CA TRP A 66 10.88 -2.87 2.31
C TRP A 66 9.45 -2.35 2.37
N TRP A 67 8.63 -3.12 3.05
CA TRP A 67 7.27 -2.76 3.40
C TRP A 67 7.24 -1.88 4.66
N THR A 68 6.19 -1.08 4.82
CA THR A 68 5.93 -0.25 6.02
C THR A 68 5.77 -1.05 7.32
N ASN A 69 5.48 -2.35 7.23
CA ASN A 69 5.46 -3.26 8.38
C ASN A 69 6.84 -3.86 8.72
N SER A 70 7.93 -3.26 8.22
CA SER A 70 9.31 -3.70 8.44
C SER A 70 9.61 -5.11 7.92
N THR A 71 8.89 -5.58 6.89
CA THR A 71 9.20 -6.84 6.21
C THR A 71 9.90 -6.58 4.87
N ALA A 72 10.87 -7.42 4.53
CA ALA A 72 11.57 -7.34 3.25
C ALA A 72 10.64 -7.75 2.11
N PHE A 73 10.73 -7.04 0.97
CA PHE A 73 10.01 -7.41 -0.23
C PHE A 73 10.70 -8.60 -0.92
N ASN A 74 9.94 -9.66 -1.17
CA ASN A 74 10.43 -10.91 -1.78
C ASN A 74 10.47 -10.87 -3.32
N ASN A 75 10.27 -9.71 -3.95
CA ASN A 75 10.29 -9.52 -5.41
C ASN A 75 9.20 -10.28 -6.18
N TRP A 76 8.04 -10.55 -5.57
CA TRP A 76 6.93 -11.24 -6.25
C TRP A 76 6.26 -10.43 -7.39
N PHE A 77 6.58 -9.15 -7.53
CA PHE A 77 6.24 -8.32 -8.69
C PHE A 77 7.39 -7.39 -9.09
N GLU A 78 7.40 -6.96 -10.35
CA GLU A 78 8.36 -6.00 -10.88
C GLU A 78 8.01 -4.56 -10.45
N VAL A 79 8.99 -3.81 -9.95
CA VAL A 79 8.89 -2.35 -9.69
C VAL A 79 9.73 -1.60 -10.73
N ARG A 80 9.07 -0.93 -11.68
CA ARG A 80 9.78 -0.19 -12.76
C ARG A 80 10.17 1.23 -12.36
N GLY A 81 11.24 1.74 -12.94
CA GLY A 81 11.72 3.11 -12.73
C GLY A 81 12.88 3.19 -11.74
N GLY A 82 13.43 4.39 -11.57
CA GLY A 82 14.64 4.63 -10.78
C GLY A 82 14.42 5.24 -9.39
N GLY A 83 13.17 5.42 -8.98
CA GLY A 83 12.83 6.03 -7.69
C GLY A 83 12.93 5.09 -6.50
N GLN A 84 12.80 5.67 -5.31
CA GLN A 84 12.86 4.99 -4.02
C GLN A 84 11.48 4.68 -3.45
N CYS A 85 10.43 5.38 -3.85
CA CYS A 85 9.07 5.13 -3.37
C CYS A 85 8.23 4.51 -4.48
N ALA A 86 7.52 3.42 -4.17
CA ALA A 86 6.69 2.72 -5.14
C ALA A 86 5.25 3.24 -5.15
N TYR A 87 4.69 3.32 -6.35
CA TYR A 87 3.30 3.70 -6.58
C TYR A 87 2.64 2.81 -7.62
N LEU A 88 1.32 2.76 -7.55
CA LEU A 88 0.46 2.12 -8.54
C LEU A 88 0.04 3.15 -9.59
N ASN A 89 0.30 2.86 -10.86
CA ASN A 89 -0.28 3.59 -11.99
C ASN A 89 -1.37 2.75 -12.68
N GLN A 90 -1.90 3.21 -13.82
CA GLN A 90 -2.97 2.51 -14.53
C GLN A 90 -2.55 1.15 -15.08
N GLU A 91 -1.27 0.96 -15.39
CA GLU A 91 -0.78 -0.25 -16.06
C GLU A 91 -0.09 -1.20 -15.06
N ARG A 92 0.84 -0.66 -14.27
CA ARG A 92 1.84 -1.41 -13.52
C ARG A 92 2.22 -0.73 -12.21
N ILE A 93 3.13 -1.39 -11.50
CA ILE A 93 3.82 -0.80 -10.34
C ILE A 93 5.05 -0.07 -10.87
N SER A 94 5.30 1.13 -10.36
CA SER A 94 6.45 1.94 -10.73
C SER A 94 7.00 2.68 -9.52
N SER A 95 8.18 3.29 -9.66
CA SER A 95 8.84 4.05 -8.61
C SER A 95 9.15 5.48 -9.05
N SER A 96 9.10 6.42 -8.09
CA SER A 96 9.54 7.80 -8.30
C SER A 96 10.17 8.37 -7.03
N LEU A 97 10.69 9.59 -7.13
CA LEU A 97 11.24 10.29 -5.97
C LEU A 97 10.13 10.51 -4.93
N CYS A 98 10.44 10.22 -3.67
CA CYS A 98 9.45 10.19 -2.59
C CYS A 98 8.75 11.53 -2.33
N HIS A 99 9.38 12.67 -2.70
CA HIS A 99 8.80 14.01 -2.56
C HIS A 99 7.75 14.35 -3.64
N THR A 100 7.64 13.53 -4.70
CA THR A 100 6.60 13.74 -5.72
C THR A 100 5.21 13.57 -5.11
N LYS A 101 4.25 14.36 -5.60
CA LYS A 101 2.86 14.30 -5.10
C LYS A 101 2.06 13.26 -5.87
N LYS A 102 1.35 12.42 -5.13
CA LYS A 102 0.40 11.41 -5.63
C LYS A 102 -0.68 11.19 -4.58
N ASN A 103 -1.82 10.65 -4.98
CA ASN A 103 -2.75 10.05 -4.03
C ASN A 103 -2.06 8.91 -3.27
N TRP A 104 -2.67 8.42 -2.22
CA TRP A 104 -2.12 7.34 -1.42
C TRP A 104 -3.18 6.34 -0.99
N LEU A 105 -2.72 5.12 -0.74
CA LEU A 105 -3.53 4.00 -0.31
C LEU A 105 -3.12 3.60 1.10
N CYS A 106 -4.03 3.72 2.07
CA CYS A 106 -3.85 3.15 3.40
C CYS A 106 -4.46 1.76 3.48
N SER A 107 -3.90 0.89 4.32
CA SER A 107 -4.53 -0.35 4.76
C SER A 107 -4.41 -0.53 6.26
N ARG A 108 -5.44 -1.13 6.86
CA ARG A 108 -5.41 -1.67 8.22
C ARG A 108 -6.14 -2.99 8.29
N PRO A 109 -5.88 -3.85 9.28
CA PRO A 109 -6.66 -5.06 9.46
C PRO A 109 -8.14 -4.75 9.69
N ASP A 110 -9.01 -5.62 9.19
CA ASP A 110 -10.42 -5.61 9.54
C ASP A 110 -10.59 -6.34 10.88
N ASN A 111 -10.80 -5.56 11.94
CA ASN A 111 -10.92 -6.08 13.31
C ASN A 111 -12.06 -7.10 13.47
N TYR A 112 -13.14 -6.99 12.68
CA TYR A 112 -14.24 -7.94 12.76
C TYR A 112 -13.83 -9.30 12.19
N VAL A 113 -13.18 -9.30 11.01
CA VAL A 113 -12.67 -10.53 10.38
C VAL A 113 -11.57 -11.17 11.24
N LEU A 114 -10.66 -10.37 11.79
CA LEU A 114 -9.64 -10.86 12.72
C LEU A 114 -10.26 -11.48 13.97
N TRP A 115 -11.30 -10.87 14.53
CA TRP A 115 -11.99 -11.43 15.69
C TRP A 115 -12.67 -12.75 15.35
N GLN A 116 -13.37 -12.85 14.20
CA GLN A 116 -14.02 -14.08 13.78
C GLN A 116 -13.03 -15.24 13.60
N GLN A 117 -11.89 -14.99 12.96
CA GLN A 117 -10.83 -15.99 12.77
C GLN A 117 -10.24 -16.49 14.09
N LYS A 118 -10.16 -15.62 15.11
CA LYS A 118 -9.69 -16.01 16.45
C LYS A 118 -10.75 -16.75 17.25
N ALA A 119 -12.01 -16.34 17.14
CA ALA A 119 -13.12 -16.92 17.90
C ALA A 119 -13.54 -18.31 17.39
N HIS A 120 -13.33 -18.58 16.10
CA HIS A 120 -13.69 -19.86 15.46
C HIS A 120 -12.54 -20.34 14.55
N PRO A 121 -11.44 -20.88 15.12
CA PRO A 121 -10.39 -21.51 14.35
C PRO A 121 -10.93 -22.77 13.65
N LEU A 122 -10.55 -22.96 12.38
CA LEU A 122 -10.82 -24.21 11.63
C LEU A 122 -10.04 -25.39 12.22
#